data_AF-A0A177AHS9-F1
#
_entry.id   AF-A0A177AHS9-F1
#
_cell.length_a   1.000
_cell.length_b   1.000
_cell.length_c   1.000
_cell.angle_alpha   90.00
_cell.angle_beta   90.00
_cell.angle_gamma   90.00
#
_symmetry.space_group_name_H-M   'P 1'
#
loop_
_entity.id
_entity.type
_entity.pdbx_description
1 polymer ?
#
loop_
_entity_poly.entity_id
_entity_poly.type
_entity_poly.pdbx_seq_one_letter_code
_entity_poly.pdbx_strand_id
1 'polypeptide(L)'
;MHSIPLVVALSSLESAVSNTAVRADTFTNPVVYEDFADNDVSKGPDGLFYFSASNMHFFPGAPILRSADLVNCEMIGHSVPTLNFGYNYNLNGGVAYRGGTWASTMRYRRAIRRGTG
;
A
#
# COMPACT_ATOMS: atom_id res chain seq x y z
N MET A 1 46.42 35.37 31.22
CA MET A 1 46.41 33.94 31.64
C MET A 1 44.98 33.55 31.99
N HIS A 2 44.59 32.32 31.68
CA HIS A 2 43.31 31.61 31.97
C HIS A 2 42.22 31.80 30.89
N SER A 3 42.23 31.00 29.81
CA SER A 3 41.70 29.62 29.62
C SER A 3 40.16 29.51 29.57
N ILE A 4 39.70 29.07 28.41
CA ILE A 4 38.32 28.73 28.00
C ILE A 4 37.90 27.39 28.65
N PRO A 5 36.58 27.14 28.82
CA PRO A 5 35.99 25.94 28.23
C PRO A 5 34.66 26.27 27.51
N LEU A 6 34.56 26.13 26.19
CA LEU A 6 34.02 24.97 25.47
C LEU A 6 32.78 24.38 26.16
N VAL A 7 31.63 25.02 25.95
CA VAL A 7 30.33 24.41 26.27
C VAL A 7 29.99 23.39 25.19
N VAL A 8 29.74 22.19 25.68
CA VAL A 8 29.46 20.94 24.99
C VAL A 8 28.16 20.99 24.18
N ALA A 9 28.19 20.24 23.08
CA ALA A 9 27.11 19.95 22.15
C ALA A 9 25.73 19.75 22.80
N LEU A 10 24.71 20.38 22.22
CA LEU A 10 23.34 19.88 22.25
C LEU A 10 23.04 19.31 20.86
N SER A 11 23.40 18.04 20.66
CA SER A 11 22.86 17.26 19.55
C SER A 11 21.36 17.08 19.79
N SER A 12 20.55 17.73 18.97
CA SER A 12 19.14 17.39 18.84
C SER A 12 19.06 15.98 18.28
N LEU A 13 18.90 14.99 19.15
CA LEU A 13 18.37 13.69 18.75
C LEU A 13 16.93 13.91 18.31
N GLU A 14 16.76 14.16 17.02
CA GLU A 14 15.48 13.91 16.35
C GLU A 14 15.18 12.43 16.59
N SER A 15 14.19 12.14 17.43
CA SER A 15 13.67 10.79 17.56
C SER A 15 13.09 10.40 16.22
N ALA A 16 13.85 9.64 15.43
CA ALA A 16 13.28 8.84 14.37
C ALA A 16 12.31 7.88 15.06
N VAL A 17 11.02 8.18 15.00
CA VAL A 17 9.97 7.22 15.31
C VAL A 17 10.15 6.11 14.28
N SER A 18 10.98 5.13 14.61
CA SER A 18 10.99 3.86 13.92
C SER A 18 9.60 3.30 14.12
N ASN A 19 8.77 3.44 13.10
CA ASN A 19 7.50 2.74 12.97
C ASN A 19 7.82 1.26 12.72
N THR A 20 8.54 0.63 13.66
CA THR A 20 8.72 -0.80 13.70
C THR A 20 7.40 -1.33 14.18
N ALA A 21 6.46 -1.50 13.26
CA ALA A 21 5.28 -2.28 13.55
C ALA A 21 5.76 -3.61 14.13
N VAL A 22 5.38 -3.86 15.37
CA VAL A 22 5.81 -5.04 16.10
C VAL A 22 5.24 -6.23 15.36
N ARG A 23 6.12 -7.05 14.77
CA ARG A 23 5.70 -8.28 14.11
C ARG A 23 5.03 -9.17 15.15
N ALA A 24 3.82 -9.63 14.87
CA ALA A 24 3.16 -10.60 15.74
C ALA A 24 4.01 -11.88 15.84
N ASP A 25 4.35 -12.29 17.07
CA ASP A 25 5.10 -13.53 17.32
C ASP A 25 4.29 -14.78 16.94
N THR A 26 2.97 -14.69 17.10
CA THR A 26 1.98 -15.69 16.69
C THR A 26 0.75 -14.98 16.13
N PHE A 27 0.00 -15.65 15.25
CA PHE A 27 -1.24 -15.13 14.70
C PHE A 27 -2.26 -16.25 14.54
N THR A 28 -3.53 -15.88 14.42
CA THR A 28 -4.64 -16.83 14.16
C THR A 28 -5.22 -16.53 12.80
N ASN A 29 -5.50 -17.59 12.04
CA ASN A 29 -6.12 -17.49 10.72
C ASN A 29 -7.65 -17.37 10.83
N PRO A 30 -8.32 -16.62 9.94
CA PRO A 30 -7.76 -15.78 8.87
C PRO A 30 -7.21 -14.44 9.36
N VAL A 31 -6.13 -13.99 8.73
CA VAL A 31 -5.49 -12.69 9.03
C VAL A 31 -6.38 -11.50 8.68
N VAL A 32 -7.24 -11.67 7.68
CA VAL A 32 -8.25 -10.70 7.27
C VAL A 32 -9.56 -11.46 7.06
N TYR A 33 -10.61 -11.09 7.81
CA TYR A 33 -11.94 -11.70 7.70
C TYR A 33 -12.85 -10.84 6.81
N GLU A 34 -12.37 -10.51 5.60
CA GLU A 34 -13.06 -9.67 4.62
C GLU A 34 -12.87 -10.25 3.20
N ASP A 35 -13.72 -9.83 2.25
CA ASP A 35 -13.71 -10.36 0.87
C ASP A 35 -12.65 -9.68 -0.02
N PHE A 36 -11.38 -10.01 0.24
CA PHE A 36 -10.25 -9.65 -0.63
C PHE A 36 -9.78 -10.88 -1.40
N ALA A 37 -10.32 -11.05 -2.60
CA ALA A 37 -10.00 -12.17 -3.50
C ALA A 37 -8.73 -11.91 -4.34
N ASP A 38 -8.16 -12.98 -4.89
CA ASP A 38 -7.03 -12.93 -5.85
C ASP A 38 -5.80 -12.13 -5.38
N ASN A 39 -5.44 -12.25 -4.11
CA ASN A 39 -4.36 -11.47 -3.49
C ASN A 39 -2.99 -11.66 -4.20
N ASP A 40 -2.42 -10.58 -4.73
CA ASP A 40 -1.01 -10.47 -5.15
C ASP A 40 -0.21 -9.69 -4.10
N VAL A 41 0.78 -10.34 -3.49
CA VAL A 41 1.55 -9.78 -2.38
C VAL A 41 2.97 -9.40 -2.82
N SER A 42 3.42 -8.21 -2.41
CA SER A 42 4.78 -7.74 -2.67
C SER A 42 5.34 -6.93 -1.50
N LYS A 43 6.66 -6.94 -1.33
CA LYS A 43 7.35 -6.09 -0.35
C LYS A 43 7.86 -4.82 -1.04
N GLY A 44 7.51 -3.66 -0.49
CA GLY A 44 7.94 -2.36 -0.97
C GLY A 44 9.37 -2.00 -0.54
N PRO A 45 9.94 -0.94 -1.12
CA PRO A 45 11.28 -0.45 -0.78
C PRO A 45 11.36 0.17 0.63
N ASP A 46 10.21 0.54 1.20
CA ASP A 46 10.01 1.04 2.55
C ASP A 46 9.94 -0.08 3.61
N GLY A 47 10.04 -1.35 3.18
CA GLY A 47 10.03 -2.49 4.07
C GLY A 47 8.63 -3.00 4.43
N LEU A 48 7.57 -2.36 3.93
CA LEU A 48 6.18 -2.76 4.15
C LEU A 48 5.72 -3.76 3.08
N PHE A 49 4.68 -4.53 3.41
CA PHE A 49 4.00 -5.45 2.52
C PHE A 49 2.74 -4.81 1.94
N TYR A 50 2.50 -5.09 0.66
CA TYR A 50 1.39 -4.56 -0.11
C TYR A 50 0.64 -5.72 -0.76
N PHE A 51 -0.69 -5.70 -0.64
CA PHE A 51 -1.60 -6.69 -1.19
C PHE A 51 -2.48 -6.00 -2.22
N SER A 52 -2.55 -6.53 -3.42
CA SER A 52 -3.57 -6.15 -4.41
C SER A 52 -4.63 -7.24 -4.45
N ALA A 53 -5.90 -6.87 -4.40
CA ALA A 53 -7.01 -7.82 -4.51
C ALA A 53 -7.94 -7.47 -5.68
N SER A 54 -8.79 -8.42 -6.08
CA SER A 54 -9.84 -8.21 -7.08
C SER A 54 -11.16 -7.82 -6.41
N ASN A 55 -11.96 -6.99 -7.09
CA ASN A 55 -13.31 -6.64 -6.64
C ASN A 55 -14.31 -6.55 -7.81
N MET A 56 -14.01 -7.20 -8.94
CA MET A 56 -14.92 -7.34 -10.08
C MET A 56 -15.41 -5.96 -10.58
N HIS A 57 -16.72 -5.73 -10.49
CA HIS A 57 -17.42 -4.57 -11.03
C HIS A 57 -17.65 -3.47 -9.99
N PHE A 58 -17.08 -3.60 -8.78
CA PHE A 58 -17.14 -2.56 -7.75
C PHE A 58 -16.10 -1.47 -8.03
N PHE A 59 -16.50 -0.20 -7.87
CA PHE A 59 -15.63 0.95 -8.10
C PHE A 59 -15.61 1.92 -6.93
N PRO A 60 -14.43 2.47 -6.54
CA PRO A 60 -13.10 2.24 -7.13
C PRO A 60 -12.61 0.77 -7.07
N GLY A 61 -11.77 0.39 -8.04
CA GLY A 61 -11.42 -1.01 -8.36
C GLY A 61 -10.01 -1.40 -7.93
N ALA A 62 -9.73 -2.70 -7.83
CA ALA A 62 -8.42 -3.25 -7.43
C ALA A 62 -7.90 -2.65 -6.10
N PRO A 63 -8.55 -2.99 -4.96
CA PRO A 63 -8.16 -2.50 -3.64
C PRO A 63 -6.72 -2.88 -3.28
N ILE A 64 -6.08 -2.00 -2.53
CA ILE A 64 -4.71 -2.14 -2.04
C ILE A 64 -4.73 -2.16 -0.52
N LEU A 65 -4.17 -3.21 0.08
CA LEU A 65 -3.89 -3.27 1.50
C LEU A 65 -2.40 -3.10 1.77
N ARG A 66 -2.07 -2.60 2.96
CA ARG A 66 -0.72 -2.47 3.48
C ARG A 66 -0.63 -3.20 4.81
N SER A 67 0.51 -3.84 5.04
CA SER A 67 0.83 -4.46 6.32
C SER A 67 2.31 -4.35 6.57
N ALA A 68 2.72 -4.25 7.82
CA ALA A 68 4.14 -4.31 8.17
C ALA A 68 4.60 -5.72 8.58
N ASP A 69 3.67 -6.61 8.91
CA ASP A 69 3.93 -7.92 9.50
C ASP A 69 3.21 -9.10 8.82
N LEU A 70 2.46 -8.84 7.74
CA LEU A 70 1.59 -9.78 7.01
C LEU A 70 0.35 -10.26 7.79
N VAL A 71 0.09 -9.69 8.97
CA VAL A 71 -1.04 -10.09 9.83
C VAL A 71 -2.00 -8.92 9.99
N ASN A 72 -1.49 -7.76 10.37
CA ASN A 72 -2.27 -6.55 10.54
C ASN A 72 -2.31 -5.80 9.21
N CYS A 73 -3.42 -5.95 8.47
CA CYS A 73 -3.61 -5.34 7.16
C CYS A 73 -4.57 -4.15 7.26
N GLU A 74 -4.21 -3.02 6.67
CA GLU A 74 -5.06 -1.85 6.53
C GLU A 74 -5.29 -1.55 5.04
N MET A 75 -6.51 -1.16 4.66
CA MET A 75 -6.80 -0.74 3.30
C MET A 75 -6.29 0.69 3.07
N ILE A 76 -5.41 0.87 2.07
CA ILE A 76 -4.76 2.16 1.80
C ILE A 76 -5.25 2.85 0.53
N GLY A 77 -6.04 2.16 -0.31
CA GLY A 77 -6.62 2.76 -1.50
C GLY A 77 -6.93 1.76 -2.60
N HIS A 78 -6.93 2.23 -3.84
CA HIS A 78 -7.31 1.49 -5.04
C HIS A 78 -6.37 1.81 -6.20
N SER A 79 -6.01 0.79 -6.98
CA SER A 79 -5.20 0.99 -8.20
C SER A 79 -6.00 1.58 -9.35
N VAL A 80 -7.33 1.37 -9.36
CA VAL A 80 -8.21 1.78 -10.45
C VAL A 80 -9.27 2.75 -9.91
N PRO A 81 -9.02 4.08 -9.96
CA PRO A 81 -9.91 5.07 -9.34
C PRO A 81 -11.24 5.25 -10.08
N THR A 82 -11.24 5.08 -11.40
CA THR A 82 -12.43 5.14 -12.26
C THR A 82 -12.30 4.13 -13.39
N LEU A 83 -13.43 3.73 -13.98
CA LEU A 83 -13.43 2.82 -15.12
C LEU A 83 -13.68 3.54 -16.43
N ASN A 84 -12.75 3.37 -17.36
CA ASN A 84 -12.94 3.69 -18.78
C ASN A 84 -12.84 2.41 -19.64
N PHE A 85 -13.46 1.31 -19.18
CA PHE A 85 -13.45 0.01 -19.88
C PHE A 85 -14.68 -0.21 -20.77
N GLY A 86 -15.56 0.79 -20.90
CA GLY A 86 -16.73 0.77 -21.79
C GLY A 86 -18.01 1.28 -21.14
N TYR A 87 -19.00 1.65 -21.96
CA TYR A 87 -20.26 2.27 -21.53
C TYR A 87 -21.07 1.43 -20.53
N ASN A 88 -20.95 0.10 -20.59
CA ASN A 88 -21.66 -0.84 -19.70
C ASN A 88 -21.26 -0.70 -18.23
N TYR A 89 -20.06 -0.20 -17.94
CA TYR A 89 -19.60 0.06 -16.56
C TYR A 89 -20.19 1.34 -15.95
N ASN A 90 -20.80 2.19 -16.78
CA ASN A 90 -21.63 3.31 -16.34
C ASN A 90 -23.11 2.92 -16.22
N LEU A 91 -23.44 1.63 -16.36
CA LEU A 91 -24.81 1.09 -16.39
C LEU A 91 -25.70 1.79 -17.44
N ASN A 92 -25.10 2.30 -18.52
CA ASN A 92 -25.81 2.98 -19.59
C ASN A 92 -25.90 2.06 -20.81
N GLY A 93 -27.10 1.53 -21.08
CA GLY A 93 -27.36 0.63 -22.21
C GLY A 93 -26.87 -0.82 -22.02
N GLY A 94 -26.41 -1.18 -20.81
CA GLY A 94 -25.95 -2.53 -20.49
C GLY A 94 -25.53 -2.69 -19.03
N VAL A 95 -25.14 -3.91 -18.64
CA VAL A 95 -24.61 -4.24 -17.31
C VAL A 95 -23.18 -4.77 -17.40
N ALA A 96 -22.43 -4.65 -16.30
CA ALA A 96 -21.05 -5.14 -16.20
C ALA A 96 -20.82 -6.10 -15.02
N TYR A 97 -21.89 -6.69 -14.47
CA TYR A 97 -21.80 -7.66 -13.38
C TYR A 97 -20.86 -8.81 -13.72
N ARG A 98 -20.04 -9.20 -12.74
CA ARG A 98 -18.96 -10.21 -12.88
C ARG A 98 -17.88 -9.85 -13.90
N GLY A 99 -17.91 -8.68 -14.52
CA GLY A 99 -16.79 -8.10 -15.26
C GLY A 99 -15.86 -7.29 -14.36
N GLY A 100 -15.02 -6.46 -14.96
CA GLY A 100 -14.15 -5.51 -14.28
C GLY A 100 -12.81 -6.10 -13.88
N THR A 101 -12.38 -5.84 -12.64
CA THR A 101 -11.07 -6.26 -12.14
C THR A 101 -11.11 -7.71 -11.65
N TRP A 102 -10.50 -8.60 -12.41
CA TRP A 102 -10.27 -10.00 -12.03
C TRP A 102 -8.85 -10.17 -11.48
N ALA A 103 -8.41 -11.41 -11.23
CA ALA A 103 -7.04 -11.72 -10.84
C ALA A 103 -6.02 -10.89 -11.64
N SER A 104 -5.28 -10.06 -10.92
CA SER A 104 -4.41 -9.01 -11.46
C SER A 104 -3.10 -8.98 -10.67
N THR A 105 -2.14 -8.17 -11.10
CA THR A 105 -0.85 -8.03 -10.42
C THR A 105 -0.50 -6.57 -10.18
N MET A 106 0.22 -6.32 -9.09
CA MET A 106 0.76 -5.02 -8.73
C MET A 106 2.23 -5.16 -8.31
N ARG A 107 3.10 -4.34 -8.90
CA ARG A 107 4.53 -4.29 -8.53
C ARG A 107 5.02 -2.87 -8.39
N TYR A 108 5.84 -2.65 -7.37
CA TYR A 108 6.57 -1.40 -7.25
C TYR A 108 7.70 -1.33 -8.29
N ARG A 109 7.78 -0.20 -8.99
CA ARG A 109 8.92 0.17 -9.82
C ARG A 109 9.34 1.59 -9.50
N ARG A 110 10.63 1.80 -9.25
CA ARG A 110 11.21 3.13 -9.06
C ARG A 110 10.96 3.99 -10.30
N ALA A 111 10.41 5.18 -10.11
CA ALA A 111 10.25 6.16 -11.18
C ALA A 111 11.62 6.66 -11.67
N ILE A 112 11.82 6.70 -12.99
CA ILE A 112 13.00 7.31 -13.60
C ILE A 112 12.58 8.70 -14.06
N ARG A 113 13.05 9.75 -13.38
CA ARG A 113 12.86 11.12 -13.84
C ARG A 113 13.96 11.43 -14.86
N ARG A 114 13.61 11.56 -16.14
CA ARG A 114 14.53 12.10 -17.15
C ARG A 114 14.58 13.62 -16.96
N GLY A 115 15.76 14.16 -16.66
CA GLY A 115 15.99 15.60 -16.64
C GLY A 115 15.91 16.13 -18.06
N THR A 116 14.94 17.01 -18.33
CA THR A 116 14.95 17.88 -19.51
C THR A 116 15.92 19.02 -19.19
N GLY A 117 17.09 18.99 -19.81
CA GLY A 117 18.01 20.14 -19.88
C GLY A 117 17.63 21.11 -20.98
#